data_AF-A0A3D4BAN4-F1
#
_entry.id   AF-A0A3D4BAN4-F1
#
_cell.length_a   1.000
_cell.length_b   1.000
_cell.length_c   1.000
_cell.angle_alpha   90.00
_cell.angle_beta   90.00
_cell.angle_gamma   90.00
#
_symmetry.space_group_name_H-M   'P 1'
#
loop_
_entity.id
_entity.type
_entity.pdbx_description
1 polymer ?
#
loop_
_entity_poly.entity_id
_entity_poly.type
_entity_poly.pdbx_seq_one_letter_code
_entity_poly.pdbx_strand_id
1 'polypeptide(L)'
;MWHYARGIALTALGRVDEAGGQLSQLEDIAHNDKLGRLGFVPANDVMKIAYHVLAGELAAKQKAYDEAITHLKEAVNLQDNLPYIEPPPWYYPTRQSLGAVLLEAEKPAEAEDVYRKDLTVNPDNGWSLFGLLKSRRAEGTMDAVRDVEIRFQRAWARADITLTSSRF
;
A
#
# COMPACT_ATOMS: atom_id res chain seq x y z
N MET A 1 12.86 -2.83 10.46
CA MET A 1 12.83 -1.94 9.27
C MET A 1 13.79 -2.33 8.15
N TRP A 2 15.06 -2.67 8.39
CA TRP A 2 15.94 -3.06 7.26
C TRP A 2 15.46 -4.32 6.52
N HIS A 3 15.01 -5.37 7.24
CA HIS A 3 14.41 -6.56 6.63
C HIS A 3 13.20 -6.22 5.74
N TYR A 4 12.32 -5.32 6.20
CA TYR A 4 11.21 -4.81 5.41
C TYR A 4 11.68 -4.15 4.10
N ALA A 5 12.56 -3.15 4.19
CA ALA A 5 13.03 -2.41 3.01
C ALA A 5 13.78 -3.33 2.02
N ARG A 6 14.61 -4.23 2.53
CA ARG A 6 15.32 -5.21 1.71
C ARG A 6 14.35 -6.21 1.08
N GLY A 7 13.34 -6.67 1.83
CA GLY A 7 12.28 -7.54 1.33
C GLY A 7 11.52 -6.90 0.17
N ILE A 8 11.06 -5.66 0.33
CA ILE A 8 10.37 -4.92 -0.75
C ILE A 8 11.24 -4.83 -1.99
N ALA A 9 12.52 -4.48 -1.84
CA ALA A 9 13.44 -4.40 -2.97
C ALA A 9 13.65 -5.77 -3.66
N LEU A 10 13.80 -6.85 -2.90
CA LEU A 10 13.95 -8.20 -3.43
C LEU A 10 12.68 -8.67 -4.16
N THR A 11 11.50 -8.36 -3.61
CA THR A 11 10.19 -8.61 -4.25
C THR A 11 10.09 -7.88 -5.59
N ALA A 12 10.44 -6.59 -5.62
CA ALA A 12 10.44 -5.80 -6.86
C ALA A 12 11.35 -6.42 -7.94
N LEU A 13 12.54 -6.88 -7.53
CA LEU A 13 13.51 -7.59 -8.38
C LEU A 13 13.11 -9.03 -8.76
N GLY A 14 12.00 -9.56 -8.24
CA GLY A 14 11.56 -10.94 -8.50
C GLY A 14 12.38 -12.01 -7.78
N ARG A 15 13.21 -11.63 -6.79
CA ARG A 15 14.01 -12.54 -5.96
C ARG A 15 13.17 -13.08 -4.80
N VAL A 16 12.12 -13.82 -5.15
CA VAL A 16 11.03 -14.24 -4.25
C VAL A 16 11.54 -15.06 -3.05
N ASP A 17 12.46 -16.00 -3.25
CA ASP A 17 12.99 -16.84 -2.16
C ASP A 17 13.74 -16.00 -1.12
N GLU A 18 14.57 -15.05 -1.59
CA GLU A 18 15.32 -14.17 -0.69
C GLU A 18 14.42 -13.17 0.02
N ALA A 19 13.37 -12.69 -0.66
CA ALA A 19 12.33 -11.85 -0.05
C ALA A 19 11.57 -12.63 1.03
N GLY A 20 11.25 -13.90 0.79
CA GLY A 20 10.66 -14.81 1.79
C GLY A 20 11.55 -14.95 3.03
N GLY A 21 12.86 -15.09 2.84
CA GLY A 21 13.82 -15.07 3.95
C GLY A 21 13.80 -13.77 4.75
N GLN A 22 13.63 -12.61 4.11
CA GLN A 22 13.45 -11.34 4.83
C GLN A 22 12.10 -11.27 5.55
N LEU A 23 11.05 -11.83 4.96
CA LEU A 23 9.71 -11.86 5.55
C LEU A 23 9.69 -12.68 6.84
N SER A 24 10.31 -13.86 6.87
CA SER A 24 10.41 -14.68 8.09
C SER A 24 11.13 -13.94 9.22
N GLN A 25 12.24 -13.27 8.93
CA GLN A 25 12.95 -12.46 9.94
C GLN A 25 12.10 -11.29 10.43
N LEU A 26 11.29 -10.69 9.55
CA LEU A 26 10.39 -9.60 9.91
C LEU A 26 9.21 -10.09 10.76
N GLU A 27 8.71 -11.30 10.50
CA GLU A 27 7.65 -11.95 11.28
C GLU A 27 8.09 -12.17 12.74
N ASP A 28 9.28 -12.72 12.96
CA ASP A 28 9.84 -12.91 14.31
C ASP A 28 9.95 -11.57 15.06
N ILE A 29 10.33 -10.50 14.36
CA ILE A 29 10.42 -9.15 14.92
C ILE A 29 9.02 -8.61 15.23
N ALA A 30 8.04 -8.80 14.35
CA ALA A 30 6.68 -8.31 14.53
C ALA A 30 5.95 -8.96 15.73
N HIS A 31 6.30 -10.20 16.06
CA HIS A 31 5.78 -10.93 17.22
C HIS A 31 6.58 -10.71 18.51
N ASN A 32 7.67 -9.92 18.46
CA ASN A 32 8.45 -9.62 19.64
C ASN A 32 7.84 -8.47 20.45
N ASP A 33 7.15 -8.81 21.53
CA ASP A 33 6.52 -7.85 22.44
C ASP A 33 7.51 -7.00 23.26
N LYS A 34 8.81 -7.29 23.18
CA LYS A 34 9.88 -6.52 23.86
C LYS A 34 10.43 -5.39 23.00
N LEU A 35 9.86 -5.12 21.83
CA LEU A 35 10.21 -3.94 21.06
C LEU A 35 9.87 -2.67 21.84
N GLY A 36 10.71 -1.64 21.67
CA GLY A 36 10.50 -0.33 22.28
C GLY A 36 9.34 0.43 21.64
N ARG A 37 9.45 1.76 21.58
CA ARG A 37 8.41 2.63 21.00
C ARG A 37 8.95 3.43 19.83
N LEU A 38 8.10 3.70 18.87
CA LEU A 38 8.30 4.71 17.82
C LEU A 38 7.43 5.91 18.18
N GLY A 39 8.05 6.89 18.85
CA GLY A 39 7.32 7.99 19.48
C GLY A 39 6.33 7.45 20.52
N PHE A 40 5.04 7.74 20.31
CA PHE A 40 3.96 7.31 21.22
C PHE A 40 3.33 5.98 20.82
N VAL A 41 3.84 5.28 19.81
CA VAL A 41 3.27 4.01 19.34
C VAL A 41 4.21 2.84 19.70
N PRO A 42 3.69 1.70 20.19
CA PRO A 42 4.48 0.48 20.28
C PRO A 42 5.13 0.12 18.95
N ALA A 43 6.45 -0.13 18.95
CA ALA A 43 7.15 -0.37 17.69
C ALA A 43 6.69 -1.67 17.01
N ASN A 44 6.19 -2.64 17.77
CA ASN A 44 5.61 -3.88 17.25
C ASN A 44 4.39 -3.63 16.35
N ASP A 45 3.53 -2.66 16.65
CA ASP A 45 2.37 -2.34 15.80
C ASP A 45 2.81 -1.87 14.41
N VAL A 46 3.87 -1.06 14.35
CA VAL A 46 4.47 -0.63 13.08
C VAL A 46 5.18 -1.80 12.38
N MET A 47 5.81 -2.71 13.12
CA MET A 47 6.44 -3.91 12.54
C MET A 47 5.39 -4.88 11.97
N LYS A 48 4.20 -4.99 12.57
CA LYS A 48 3.08 -5.77 12.03
C LYS A 48 2.60 -5.19 10.70
N ILE A 49 2.46 -3.87 10.59
CA ILE A 49 2.16 -3.21 9.30
C ILE A 49 3.24 -3.57 8.28
N ALA A 50 4.53 -3.45 8.65
CA ALA A 50 5.63 -3.79 7.76
C ALA A 50 5.59 -5.24 7.28
N TYR A 51 5.28 -6.18 8.17
CA TYR A 51 5.11 -7.60 7.86
C TYR A 51 3.99 -7.81 6.85
N HIS A 52 2.79 -7.29 7.13
CA HIS A 52 1.63 -7.47 6.26
C HIS A 52 1.81 -6.79 4.89
N VAL A 53 2.47 -5.62 4.83
CA VAL A 53 2.80 -4.99 3.55
C VAL A 53 3.76 -5.88 2.76
N LEU A 54 4.87 -6.33 3.34
CA LEU A 54 5.83 -7.18 2.64
C LEU A 54 5.21 -8.52 2.18
N ALA A 55 4.44 -9.18 3.05
CA ALA A 55 3.72 -10.41 2.71
C ALA A 55 2.76 -10.19 1.54
N GLY A 56 1.99 -9.11 1.59
CA GLY A 56 1.06 -8.73 0.52
C GLY A 56 1.75 -8.48 -0.82
N GLU A 57 2.83 -7.72 -0.83
CA GLU A 57 3.62 -7.45 -2.04
C GLU A 57 4.26 -8.72 -2.59
N LEU A 58 4.78 -9.59 -1.72
CA LEU A 58 5.40 -10.86 -2.11
C LEU A 58 4.40 -11.83 -2.73
N ALA A 59 3.20 -11.95 -2.13
CA ALA A 59 2.11 -12.77 -2.65
C ALA A 59 1.60 -12.21 -4.00
N ALA A 60 1.45 -10.89 -4.13
CA ALA A 60 1.07 -10.24 -5.38
C ALA A 60 2.09 -10.52 -6.50
N LYS A 61 3.39 -10.47 -6.18
CA LYS A 61 4.46 -10.81 -7.14
C LYS A 61 4.35 -12.25 -7.65
N GLN A 62 3.86 -13.16 -6.82
CA GLN A 62 3.60 -14.56 -7.16
C GLN A 62 2.20 -14.79 -7.78
N LYS A 63 1.41 -13.72 -7.99
CA LYS A 63 0.01 -13.76 -8.45
C LYS A 63 -0.95 -14.49 -7.50
N ALA A 64 -0.56 -14.66 -6.24
CA ALA A 64 -1.42 -15.16 -5.17
C ALA A 64 -2.30 -14.02 -4.65
N TYR A 65 -3.20 -13.51 -5.49
CA TYR A 65 -3.89 -12.25 -5.22
C TYR A 65 -4.82 -12.27 -4.02
N ASP A 66 -5.53 -13.38 -3.75
CA ASP A 66 -6.42 -13.44 -2.58
C ASP A 66 -5.64 -13.40 -1.25
N GLU A 67 -4.47 -14.04 -1.21
CA GLU A 67 -3.53 -13.95 -0.09
C GLU A 67 -2.99 -12.52 0.05
N ALA A 68 -2.56 -11.92 -1.07
CA ALA A 68 -2.05 -10.56 -1.10
C ALA A 68 -3.06 -9.55 -0.57
N ILE A 69 -4.32 -9.64 -1.03
CA ILE A 69 -5.43 -8.80 -0.59
C ILE A 69 -5.69 -8.98 0.91
N THR A 70 -5.61 -10.22 1.41
CA THR A 70 -5.83 -10.52 2.83
C THR A 70 -4.79 -9.83 3.70
N HIS A 71 -3.49 -9.97 3.37
CA HIS A 71 -2.43 -9.28 4.10
C HIS A 71 -2.56 -7.75 4.01
N LEU A 72 -2.84 -7.20 2.83
CA LEU A 72 -2.94 -5.75 2.67
C LEU A 72 -4.19 -5.15 3.33
N LYS A 73 -5.30 -5.89 3.43
CA LYS A 73 -6.46 -5.48 4.25
C LYS A 73 -6.07 -5.41 5.73
N GLU A 74 -5.27 -6.34 6.22
CA GLU A 74 -4.79 -6.29 7.61
C GLU A 74 -3.80 -5.14 7.84
N ALA A 75 -2.90 -4.86 6.88
CA ALA A 75 -2.03 -3.69 6.95
C ALA A 75 -2.84 -2.37 7.04
N VAL A 76 -3.91 -2.26 6.26
CA VAL A 76 -4.85 -1.13 6.31
C VAL A 76 -5.55 -1.04 7.66
N ASN A 77 -6.06 -2.16 8.18
CA ASN A 77 -6.71 -2.20 9.49
C ASN A 77 -5.77 -1.78 10.62
N LEU A 78 -4.53 -2.30 10.62
CA LEU A 78 -3.50 -1.93 11.59
C LEU A 78 -3.16 -0.45 11.51
N GLN A 79 -2.98 0.10 10.30
CA GLN A 79 -2.70 1.53 10.11
C GLN A 79 -3.87 2.42 10.53
N ASP A 80 -5.11 2.07 10.19
CA ASP A 80 -6.32 2.83 10.56
C ASP A 80 -6.51 2.89 12.09
N ASN A 81 -5.98 1.91 12.84
CA ASN A 81 -6.05 1.87 14.31
C ASN A 81 -4.85 2.53 15.02
N LEU A 82 -3.84 3.02 14.29
CA LEU A 82 -2.76 3.80 14.89
C LEU A 82 -3.29 5.15 15.39
N PRO A 83 -2.78 5.67 16.53
CA PRO A 83 -3.14 7.00 16.97
C PRO A 83 -2.64 8.05 15.98
N TYR A 84 -3.42 9.10 15.78
CA TYR A 84 -3.01 10.24 14.97
C TYR A 84 -1.81 10.95 15.62
N ILE A 85 -0.65 10.90 14.95
CA ILE A 85 0.57 11.61 15.35
C ILE A 85 1.27 12.18 14.11
N GLU A 86 2.01 13.27 14.29
CA GLU A 86 2.79 13.93 13.23
C GLU A 86 4.30 13.92 13.57
N PRO A 87 5.17 13.34 12.72
CA PRO A 87 4.84 12.59 11.50
C PRO A 87 4.17 11.24 11.80
N PRO A 88 3.39 10.67 10.84
CA PRO A 88 2.76 9.38 11.04
C PRO A 88 3.81 8.28 11.27
N PRO A 89 3.52 7.25 12.10
CA PRO A 89 4.48 6.17 12.37
C PRO A 89 4.80 5.34 11.12
N TRP A 90 3.85 5.25 10.19
CA TRP A 90 3.97 4.57 8.91
C TRP A 90 4.00 5.60 7.77
N TYR A 91 4.89 5.40 6.79
CA TYR A 91 5.36 6.46 5.90
C TYR A 91 4.48 6.72 4.66
N TYR A 92 3.53 5.83 4.33
CA TYR A 92 2.60 6.02 3.22
C TYR A 92 1.24 5.34 3.50
N PRO A 93 0.16 5.68 2.79
CA PRO A 93 -1.11 4.98 2.98
C PRO A 93 -1.05 3.55 2.41
N THR A 94 -1.19 2.54 3.28
CA THR A 94 -1.24 1.11 2.87
C THR A 94 -2.38 0.80 1.90
N ARG A 95 -3.41 1.65 1.87
CA ARG A 95 -4.48 1.64 0.87
C ARG A 95 -3.96 1.73 -0.57
N GLN A 96 -2.82 2.39 -0.79
CA GLN A 96 -2.19 2.45 -2.12
C GLN A 96 -1.75 1.06 -2.59
N SER A 97 -1.07 0.30 -1.74
CA SER A 97 -0.69 -1.09 -2.05
C SER A 97 -1.92 -1.98 -2.24
N LEU A 98 -2.91 -1.89 -1.34
CA LEU A 98 -4.15 -2.68 -1.46
C LEU A 98 -4.88 -2.39 -2.78
N GLY A 99 -5.07 -1.11 -3.11
CA GLY A 99 -5.72 -0.70 -4.34
C GLY A 99 -4.95 -1.13 -5.60
N ALA A 100 -3.62 -1.15 -5.56
CA ALA A 100 -2.79 -1.64 -6.67
C ALA A 100 -3.01 -3.14 -6.90
N VAL A 101 -2.95 -3.96 -5.85
CA VAL A 101 -3.21 -5.41 -5.95
C VAL A 101 -4.63 -5.68 -6.44
N LEU A 102 -5.62 -4.94 -5.96
CA LEU A 102 -7.01 -5.13 -6.41
C LEU A 102 -7.15 -4.88 -7.92
N LEU A 103 -6.44 -3.90 -8.48
CA LEU A 103 -6.40 -3.67 -9.92
C LEU A 103 -5.68 -4.80 -10.67
N GLU A 104 -4.56 -5.30 -10.15
CA GLU A 104 -3.84 -6.46 -10.71
C GLU A 104 -4.68 -7.74 -10.67
N ALA A 105 -5.58 -7.85 -9.69
CA ALA A 105 -6.52 -8.95 -9.49
C ALA A 105 -7.85 -8.77 -10.24
N GLU A 106 -7.96 -7.78 -11.12
CA GLU A 106 -9.18 -7.47 -11.91
C GLU A 106 -10.42 -7.15 -11.04
N LYS A 107 -10.21 -6.52 -9.88
CA LYS A 107 -11.25 -6.07 -8.93
C LYS A 107 -11.34 -4.53 -8.86
N PRO A 108 -11.71 -3.84 -9.96
CA PRO A 108 -11.64 -2.37 -10.02
C PRO A 108 -12.63 -1.66 -9.09
N ALA A 109 -13.82 -2.22 -8.85
CA ALA A 109 -14.82 -1.67 -7.91
C ALA A 109 -14.28 -1.58 -6.48
N GLU A 110 -13.71 -2.69 -5.99
CA GLU A 110 -13.08 -2.73 -4.67
C GLU A 110 -11.89 -1.76 -4.60
N ALA A 111 -11.11 -1.65 -5.67
CA ALA A 111 -9.99 -0.71 -5.74
C ALA A 111 -10.48 0.76 -5.65
N GLU A 112 -11.55 1.13 -6.38
CA GLU A 112 -12.14 2.47 -6.28
C GLU A 112 -12.53 2.80 -4.83
N ASP A 113 -13.22 1.90 -4.14
CA ASP A 113 -13.64 2.12 -2.75
C ASP A 113 -12.44 2.37 -1.82
N VAL A 114 -11.37 1.59 -2.01
CA VAL A 114 -10.12 1.75 -1.25
C VAL A 114 -9.48 3.12 -1.50
N TYR A 115 -9.37 3.55 -2.77
CA TYR A 115 -8.78 4.86 -3.09
C TYR A 115 -9.66 6.02 -2.65
N ARG A 116 -10.99 5.90 -2.75
CA ARG A 116 -11.91 6.93 -2.26
C ARG A 116 -11.77 7.11 -0.76
N LYS A 117 -11.69 6.01 0.01
CA LYS A 117 -11.46 6.09 1.45
C LYS A 117 -10.11 6.73 1.78
N ASP A 118 -9.05 6.40 1.04
CA ASP A 118 -7.76 7.07 1.23
C ASP A 118 -7.85 8.59 0.97
N LEU A 119 -8.52 9.00 -0.11
CA LEU A 119 -8.66 10.41 -0.49
C LEU A 119 -9.55 11.24 0.46
N THR A 120 -10.32 10.60 1.35
CA THR A 120 -10.98 11.31 2.46
C THR A 120 -10.00 11.71 3.57
N VAL A 121 -8.93 10.93 3.76
CA VAL A 121 -7.91 11.17 4.79
C VAL A 121 -6.75 11.98 4.21
N ASN A 122 -6.36 11.68 2.97
CA ASN A 122 -5.26 12.29 2.23
C ASN A 122 -5.78 12.99 0.97
N PRO A 123 -6.46 14.15 1.08
CA PRO A 123 -6.97 14.88 -0.07
C PRO A 123 -5.86 15.18 -1.08
N ASP A 124 -6.17 14.96 -2.35
CA ASP A 124 -5.29 15.22 -3.50
C ASP A 124 -3.93 14.49 -3.47
N ASN A 125 -3.85 13.36 -2.76
CA ASN A 125 -2.71 12.45 -2.89
C ASN A 125 -2.63 11.91 -4.33
N GLY A 126 -1.56 12.26 -5.04
CA GLY A 126 -1.42 11.94 -6.46
C GLY A 126 -1.35 10.45 -6.79
N TRP A 127 -0.74 9.63 -5.93
CA TRP A 127 -0.70 8.17 -6.11
C TRP A 127 -2.09 7.55 -6.00
N SER A 128 -2.88 8.02 -5.02
CA SER A 128 -4.25 7.53 -4.80
C SER A 128 -5.23 8.06 -5.84
N LEU A 129 -5.06 9.30 -6.32
CA LEU A 129 -5.81 9.84 -7.46
C LEU A 129 -5.53 9.06 -8.75
N PHE A 130 -4.27 8.69 -8.99
CA PHE A 130 -3.89 7.86 -10.13
C PHE A 130 -4.52 6.47 -10.05
N GLY A 131 -4.48 5.86 -8.86
CA GLY A 131 -5.17 4.60 -8.59
C GLY A 131 -6.67 4.67 -8.85
N LEU A 132 -7.36 5.69 -8.32
CA LEU A 132 -8.78 5.92 -8.55
C LEU A 132 -9.10 6.10 -10.04
N LEU A 133 -8.26 6.86 -10.76
CA LEU A 133 -8.41 7.04 -12.20
C LEU A 133 -8.30 5.70 -12.94
N LYS A 134 -7.35 4.84 -12.56
CA LYS A 134 -7.22 3.49 -13.13
C LYS A 134 -8.42 2.61 -12.83
N SER A 135 -8.91 2.60 -11.59
CA SER A 135 -10.10 1.84 -11.20
C SER A 135 -11.30 2.20 -12.07
N ARG A 136 -11.64 3.49 -12.14
CA ARG A 136 -12.81 3.93 -12.92
C ARG A 136 -12.69 3.68 -14.42
N ARG A 137 -11.48 3.85 -14.98
CA ARG A 137 -11.23 3.52 -16.39
C ARG A 137 -11.44 2.04 -16.70
N ALA A 138 -11.18 1.16 -15.74
CA ALA A 138 -11.43 -0.27 -15.89
C ALA A 138 -12.93 -0.63 -15.79
N GLU A 139 -13.74 0.18 -15.09
CA GLU A 139 -15.19 -0.04 -14.94
C GLU A 139 -16.03 0.52 -16.09
N GLY A 140 -15.62 1.61 -16.74
CA GLY A 140 -16.39 2.17 -17.86
C GLY A 140 -16.25 3.67 -18.09
N THR A 141 -17.31 4.27 -18.64
CA THR A 141 -17.32 5.44 -19.54
C THR A 141 -16.43 6.61 -19.12
N MET A 142 -15.67 7.13 -20.10
CA MET A 142 -14.69 8.21 -19.92
C MET A 142 -15.25 9.50 -19.30
N ASP A 143 -16.56 9.73 -19.42
CA ASP A 143 -17.21 10.90 -18.83
C ASP A 143 -17.19 10.86 -17.28
N ALA A 144 -17.19 9.66 -16.67
CA ALA A 144 -17.17 9.48 -15.21
C ALA A 144 -15.78 9.67 -14.57
N VAL A 145 -14.72 9.80 -15.38
CA VAL A 145 -13.34 9.95 -14.91
C VAL A 145 -12.77 11.35 -15.05
N ARG A 146 -13.43 12.25 -15.80
CA ARG A 146 -12.88 13.56 -16.13
C ARG A 146 -12.50 14.38 -14.90
N ASP A 147 -13.33 14.36 -13.86
CA ASP A 147 -13.06 15.10 -12.62
C ASP A 147 -11.84 14.55 -11.87
N VAL A 148 -11.71 13.21 -11.83
CA VAL A 148 -10.55 12.55 -11.19
C VAL A 148 -9.28 12.82 -11.98
N GLU A 149 -9.36 12.80 -13.31
CA GLU A 149 -8.24 13.10 -14.19
C GLU A 149 -7.73 14.54 -14.03
N ILE A 150 -8.63 15.53 -14.01
CA ILE A 150 -8.26 16.94 -13.76
C ILE A 150 -7.58 17.09 -12.40
N ARG A 151 -8.12 16.45 -11.35
CA ARG A 151 -7.52 16.46 -10.02
C ARG A 151 -6.15 15.82 -10.00
N PHE A 152 -5.99 14.66 -10.63
CA PHE A 152 -4.70 13.97 -10.74
C PHE A 152 -3.67 14.84 -11.47
N GLN A 153 -4.02 15.40 -12.63
CA GLN A 153 -3.13 16.27 -13.40
C GLN A 153 -2.66 17.47 -12.59
N ARG A 154 -3.54 18.06 -11.77
CA ARG A 154 -3.17 19.16 -10.87
C ARG A 154 -2.23 18.70 -9.75
N ALA A 155 -2.56 17.59 -9.08
CA ALA A 155 -1.78 17.04 -7.98
C ALA A 155 -0.39 16.55 -8.43
N TRP A 156 -0.27 16.09 -9.68
CA TRP A 156 0.94 15.48 -10.24
C TRP A 156 1.71 16.40 -11.22
N ALA A 157 1.32 17.66 -11.36
CA ALA A 157 1.83 18.58 -12.38
C ALA A 157 3.35 18.86 -12.32
N ARG A 158 3.96 18.69 -11.15
CA ARG A 158 5.39 18.96 -10.90
C ARG A 158 6.19 17.69 -10.58
N ALA A 159 5.61 16.52 -10.77
CA ALA A 159 6.30 15.27 -10.49
C ALA A 159 7.32 14.94 -11.58
N ASP A 160 8.49 14.45 -11.17
CA ASP A 160 9.57 14.06 -12.09
C ASP A 160 9.36 12.66 -12.70
N ILE A 161 8.28 11.97 -12.33
CA ILE A 161 7.98 10.60 -12.77
C ILE A 161 6.59 10.49 -13.37
N THR A 162 6.45 9.63 -14.38
CA THR A 162 5.14 9.20 -14.88
C THR A 162 4.71 7.95 -14.12
N LEU A 163 3.53 7.99 -13.51
CA LEU A 163 3.00 6.84 -12.78
C LEU A 163 2.51 5.75 -13.72
N THR A 164 2.88 4.51 -13.42
CA THR A 164 2.32 3.30 -14.03
C THR A 164 1.48 2.50 -13.04
N SER A 165 1.68 2.72 -11.73
CA SER A 165 0.88 2.16 -10.63
C SER A 165 0.84 3.17 -9.47
N SER A 166 0.01 2.90 -8.46
CA SER A 166 -0.07 3.66 -7.20
C SER A 166 1.03 3.26 -6.19
N ARG A 167 1.93 2.35 -6.59
CA ARG A 167 3.15 1.91 -5.91
C ARG A 167 4.24 1.60 -6.94
N PHE A 168 5.47 1.36 -6.49
CA PHE A 168 6.59 0.91 -7.35
C PHE A 168 6.70 -0.62 -7.44
#